data_AF-A0A166SEB6-F1
#
_entry.id   AF-A0A166SEB6-F1
#
_cell.length_a   1.000
_cell.length_b   1.000
_cell.length_c   1.000
_cell.angle_alpha   90.00
_cell.angle_beta   90.00
_cell.angle_gamma   90.00
#
_symmetry.space_group_name_H-M   'P 1'
#
loop_
_entity.id
_entity.type
_entity.pdbx_description
1 polymer ?
#
loop_
_entity_poly.entity_id
_entity_poly.type
_entity_poly.pdbx_seq_one_letter_code
_entity_poly.pdbx_strand_id
1 'polypeptide(L)'
;MIYPRMGSAQGHHGLVADWVSLPPAFTYAGGSAAAWQALARRYAASDHTILLSTEELSRGQPCMQPDLPAIRRWASAFEEVRVVCLLRDQPSFLQSVYLELAKKQAPPYWAEFLQSALRTGFAAGLHLDYAALDQRLCAAFGADAVRYVDYAAARDGGDIVERLLQAAGCDPTLPRKLGIGPVRANVSPEPLVAWVASMVARPEAACADLLQTVRAVLQAAPGCNRPTTLYTEAEEERMYDNARRWNENFHDRLATRQSGFALSLPPPGGAATRRDTLGPAFWIALARAMRETQPAETRLAG
;
A
#
# COMPACT_ATOMS: atom_id res chain seq x y z
N MET A 1 -14.88 -16.79 13.41
CA MET A 1 -14.48 -15.70 12.50
C MET A 1 -14.80 -16.09 11.06
N ILE A 2 -15.31 -15.16 10.25
CA ILE A 2 -15.64 -15.36 8.84
C ILE A 2 -14.94 -14.26 8.02
N TYR A 3 -14.27 -14.65 6.93
CA TYR A 3 -13.80 -13.71 5.91
C TYR A 3 -14.75 -13.83 4.70
N PRO A 4 -15.80 -12.99 4.62
CA PRO A 4 -16.88 -13.22 3.67
C PRO A 4 -16.37 -13.08 2.23
N ARG A 5 -16.73 -14.04 1.37
CA ARG A 5 -16.52 -13.88 -0.07
C ARG A 5 -17.57 -12.91 -0.58
N MET A 6 -17.10 -11.83 -1.21
CA MET A 6 -17.97 -10.84 -1.82
C MET A 6 -17.57 -10.62 -3.28
N GLY A 7 -18.55 -10.48 -4.16
CA GLY A 7 -18.34 -10.27 -5.59
C GLY A 7 -17.58 -11.42 -6.28
N SER A 8 -17.05 -11.15 -7.48
CA SER A 8 -16.33 -12.13 -8.32
C SER A 8 -14.83 -12.21 -8.05
N ALA A 9 -14.19 -11.17 -7.48
CA ALA A 9 -12.78 -11.18 -7.07
C ALA A 9 -12.48 -10.07 -6.04
N GLN A 10 -11.85 -10.41 -4.90
CA GLN A 10 -11.39 -9.46 -3.85
C GLN A 10 -12.41 -8.38 -3.46
N GLY A 11 -13.66 -8.78 -3.19
CA GLY A 11 -14.80 -7.85 -3.17
C GLY A 11 -14.84 -6.83 -2.03
N HIS A 12 -14.02 -6.92 -0.99
CA HIS A 12 -14.12 -5.93 0.10
C HIS A 12 -13.86 -4.49 -0.37
N HIS A 13 -13.08 -4.27 -1.43
CA HIS A 13 -12.93 -2.94 -2.04
C HIS A 13 -14.28 -2.36 -2.54
N GLY A 14 -15.18 -3.21 -3.04
CA GLY A 14 -16.51 -2.82 -3.50
C GLY A 14 -17.42 -2.20 -2.43
N LEU A 15 -17.08 -2.40 -1.14
CA LEU A 15 -17.80 -1.80 -0.01
C LEU A 15 -17.68 -0.27 0.07
N VAL A 16 -16.81 0.32 -0.75
CA VAL A 16 -16.64 1.77 -0.85
C VAL A 16 -16.65 2.28 -2.30
N ALA A 17 -17.04 1.44 -3.26
CA ALA A 17 -17.05 1.78 -4.69
C ALA A 17 -17.95 2.97 -5.05
N ASP A 18 -18.93 3.31 -4.19
CA ASP A 18 -19.79 4.49 -4.40
C ASP A 18 -19.03 5.83 -4.19
N TRP A 19 -17.87 5.81 -3.53
CA TRP A 19 -17.06 7.01 -3.27
C TRP A 19 -15.65 6.96 -3.86
N VAL A 20 -15.18 5.77 -4.23
CA VAL A 20 -13.84 5.56 -4.77
C VAL A 20 -13.96 4.99 -6.17
N SER A 21 -13.26 5.61 -7.13
CA SER A 21 -13.20 5.12 -8.51
C SER A 21 -12.45 3.79 -8.57
N LEU A 22 -13.21 2.69 -8.65
CA LEU A 22 -12.70 1.33 -8.77
C LEU A 22 -13.09 0.72 -10.13
N PRO A 23 -12.33 -0.26 -10.63
CA PRO A 23 -12.73 -1.01 -11.82
C PRO A 23 -14.16 -1.60 -11.69
N PRO A 24 -14.93 -1.72 -12.78
CA PRO A 24 -16.31 -2.23 -12.75
C PRO A 24 -16.46 -3.59 -12.05
N ALA A 25 -15.41 -4.42 -12.07
CA ALA A 25 -15.38 -5.71 -11.39
C ALA A 25 -15.57 -5.64 -9.85
N PHE A 26 -15.36 -4.47 -9.24
CA PHE A 26 -15.58 -4.25 -7.80
C PHE A 26 -16.96 -3.68 -7.48
N THR A 27 -17.77 -3.34 -8.48
CA THR A 27 -19.10 -2.75 -8.26
C THR A 27 -20.13 -3.81 -7.88
N TYR A 28 -21.03 -3.46 -6.97
CA TYR A 28 -22.17 -4.29 -6.58
C TYR A 28 -23.44 -3.82 -7.25
N ALA A 29 -24.30 -4.75 -7.68
CA ALA A 29 -25.56 -4.42 -8.37
C ALA A 29 -26.49 -3.49 -7.57
N GLY A 30 -26.40 -3.49 -6.23
CA GLY A 30 -27.15 -2.58 -5.34
C GLY A 30 -26.31 -1.47 -4.71
N GLY A 31 -25.08 -1.25 -5.18
CA GLY A 31 -24.13 -0.31 -4.58
C GLY A 31 -23.53 -0.78 -3.26
N SER A 32 -22.67 0.05 -2.67
CA SER A 32 -21.99 -0.24 -1.41
C SER A 32 -22.98 -0.37 -0.25
N ALA A 33 -24.00 0.50 -0.20
CA ALA A 33 -25.01 0.47 0.87
C ALA A 33 -25.75 -0.88 0.97
N ALA A 34 -26.22 -1.43 -0.16
CA ALA A 34 -26.92 -2.71 -0.16
C ALA A 34 -25.99 -3.87 0.23
N ALA A 35 -24.71 -3.79 -0.15
CA ALA A 35 -23.71 -4.79 0.22
C ALA A 35 -23.47 -4.82 1.74
N TRP A 36 -23.32 -3.65 2.38
CA TRP A 36 -23.23 -3.55 3.83
C TRP A 36 -24.47 -4.08 4.54
N GLN A 37 -25.66 -3.72 4.06
CA GLN A 37 -26.91 -4.23 4.62
C GLN A 37 -27.06 -5.75 4.46
N ALA A 38 -26.56 -6.31 3.36
CA ALA A 38 -26.56 -7.76 3.16
C ALA A 38 -25.64 -8.48 4.17
N LEU A 39 -24.47 -7.90 4.46
CA LEU A 39 -23.58 -8.42 5.52
C LEU A 39 -24.28 -8.35 6.89
N ALA A 40 -24.86 -7.20 7.23
CA ALA A 40 -25.58 -7.02 8.49
C ALA A 40 -26.73 -8.05 8.64
N ARG A 41 -27.60 -8.17 7.63
CA ARG A 41 -28.70 -9.15 7.64
C ARG A 41 -28.22 -10.59 7.84
N ARG A 42 -27.05 -10.94 7.29
CA ARG A 42 -26.54 -12.30 7.32
C ARG A 42 -25.80 -12.64 8.61
N TYR A 43 -25.09 -11.67 9.21
CA TYR A 43 -24.11 -11.95 10.25
C TYR A 43 -24.32 -11.19 11.56
N ALA A 44 -25.05 -10.07 11.57
CA ALA A 44 -25.13 -9.22 12.76
C ALA A 44 -25.81 -9.89 13.96
N ALA A 45 -26.76 -10.78 13.73
CA ALA A 45 -27.46 -11.54 14.78
C ALA A 45 -26.85 -12.94 15.02
N SER A 46 -25.58 -13.14 14.66
CA SER A 46 -24.87 -14.43 14.83
C SER A 46 -23.68 -14.28 15.76
N ASP A 47 -23.20 -15.38 16.33
CA ASP A 47 -22.01 -15.42 17.20
C ASP A 47 -20.69 -15.35 16.40
N HIS A 48 -20.72 -14.80 15.18
CA HIS A 48 -19.59 -14.75 14.28
C HIS A 48 -19.01 -13.34 14.17
N THR A 49 -17.71 -13.21 14.42
CA THR A 49 -16.93 -12.05 13.96
C THR A 49 -16.70 -12.13 12.45
N ILE A 50 -17.06 -11.09 11.71
CA ILE A 50 -16.66 -10.94 10.31
C ILE A 50 -15.39 -10.08 10.21
N LEU A 51 -14.45 -10.48 9.36
CA LEU A 51 -13.26 -9.71 9.06
C LEU A 51 -13.37 -9.16 7.63
N LEU A 52 -13.45 -7.84 7.52
CA LEU A 52 -13.43 -7.11 6.26
C LEU A 52 -12.09 -6.40 6.14
N SER A 53 -11.48 -6.43 4.95
CA SER A 53 -10.15 -5.86 4.72
C SER A 53 -10.10 -5.16 3.39
N THR A 54 -9.75 -3.88 3.39
CA THR A 54 -9.59 -3.05 2.19
C THR A 54 -8.78 -1.81 2.54
N GLU A 55 -7.72 -1.49 1.79
CA GLU A 55 -7.05 -0.21 1.95
C GLU A 55 -7.93 0.99 1.55
N GLU A 56 -8.98 0.77 0.76
CA GLU A 56 -9.80 1.82 0.17
C GLU A 56 -10.56 2.64 1.24
N LEU A 57 -10.78 2.07 2.43
CA LEU A 57 -11.32 2.79 3.59
C LEU A 57 -10.41 3.92 4.07
N SER A 58 -9.10 3.83 3.80
CA SER A 58 -8.10 4.82 4.20
C SER A 58 -7.93 5.96 3.20
N ARG A 59 -8.67 6.00 2.09
CA ARG A 59 -8.57 7.09 1.13
C ARG A 59 -9.07 8.41 1.72
N GLY A 60 -8.45 9.52 1.32
CA GLY A 60 -8.76 10.83 1.90
C GLY A 60 -8.62 12.05 1.04
N GLN A 61 -8.21 11.88 -0.22
CA GLN A 61 -8.23 12.99 -1.16
C GLN A 61 -9.69 13.37 -1.51
N PRO A 62 -9.98 14.67 -1.75
CA PRO A 62 -11.29 15.08 -2.26
C PRO A 62 -11.69 14.22 -3.47
N CYS A 63 -12.99 13.88 -3.57
CA CYS A 63 -13.59 12.98 -4.57
C CYS A 63 -13.13 11.50 -4.55
N MET A 64 -12.29 11.09 -3.59
CA MET A 64 -11.90 9.69 -3.38
C MET A 64 -12.11 9.25 -1.93
N GLN A 65 -12.97 9.94 -1.19
CA GLN A 65 -13.12 9.75 0.25
C GLN A 65 -14.39 8.97 0.59
N PRO A 66 -14.30 7.79 1.22
CA PRO A 66 -15.47 7.09 1.74
C PRO A 66 -16.19 7.89 2.83
N ASP A 67 -17.53 7.84 2.83
CA ASP A 67 -18.36 8.36 3.93
C ASP A 67 -18.31 7.39 5.11
N LEU A 68 -17.30 7.57 5.96
CA LEU A 68 -17.10 6.77 7.16
C LEU A 68 -18.30 6.84 8.13
N PRO A 69 -18.95 8.01 8.36
CA PRO A 69 -20.21 8.06 9.11
C PRO A 69 -21.33 7.18 8.51
N ALA A 70 -21.50 7.14 7.19
CA ALA A 70 -22.46 6.24 6.55
C ALA A 70 -22.11 4.77 6.78
N ILE A 71 -20.84 4.41 6.63
CA ILE A 71 -20.36 3.05 6.89
C ILE A 71 -20.62 2.66 8.34
N ARG A 72 -20.34 3.54 9.31
CA ARG A 72 -20.63 3.31 10.73
C ARG A 72 -22.12 3.05 10.98
N ARG A 73 -23.01 3.80 10.30
CA ARG A 73 -24.46 3.59 10.38
C ARG A 73 -24.86 2.25 9.79
N TRP A 74 -24.32 1.85 8.64
CA TRP A 74 -24.66 0.55 8.04
C TRP A 74 -24.12 -0.63 8.84
N ALA A 75 -23.01 -0.44 9.56
CA ALA A 75 -22.45 -1.42 10.48
C ALA A 75 -23.12 -1.41 11.88
N SER A 76 -24.12 -0.58 12.13
CA SER A 76 -24.67 -0.40 13.48
C SER A 76 -25.44 -1.60 14.03
N ALA A 77 -25.79 -2.57 13.17
CA ALA A 77 -26.43 -3.80 13.60
C ALA A 77 -25.47 -4.76 14.32
N PHE A 78 -24.16 -4.62 14.11
CA PHE A 78 -23.15 -5.41 14.82
C PHE A 78 -22.98 -4.86 16.24
N GLU A 79 -22.86 -5.78 17.21
CA GLU A 79 -22.62 -5.46 18.62
C GLU A 79 -21.33 -4.64 18.79
N GLU A 80 -20.29 -5.01 18.06
CA GLU A 80 -18.99 -4.37 18.11
C GLU A 80 -18.44 -4.14 16.71
N VAL A 81 -17.86 -2.96 16.49
CA VAL A 81 -17.12 -2.61 15.27
C VAL A 81 -15.73 -2.17 15.67
N ARG A 82 -14.71 -2.84 15.13
CA ARG A 82 -13.30 -2.46 15.29
C ARG A 82 -12.69 -2.09 13.95
N VAL A 83 -11.86 -1.06 13.96
CA VAL A 83 -11.07 -0.61 12.81
C VAL A 83 -9.60 -0.82 13.16
N VAL A 84 -8.97 -1.75 12.44
CA VAL A 84 -7.54 -2.05 12.62
C VAL A 84 -6.77 -1.52 11.42
N CYS A 85 -5.82 -0.64 11.67
CA CYS A 85 -4.95 -0.08 10.64
C CYS A 85 -3.55 -0.69 10.76
N LEU A 86 -3.15 -1.47 9.76
CA LEU A 86 -1.78 -1.96 9.62
C LEU A 86 -0.96 -0.92 8.86
N LEU A 87 -0.07 -0.22 9.58
CA LEU A 87 0.66 0.93 9.07
C LEU A 87 2.09 0.56 8.70
N ARG A 88 2.56 1.09 7.57
CA ARG A 88 3.95 0.99 7.13
C ARG A 88 4.64 2.33 7.31
N ASP A 89 5.96 2.34 7.44
CA ASP A 89 6.75 3.57 7.40
C ASP A 89 6.47 4.35 6.09
N GLN A 90 6.36 5.66 6.19
CA GLN A 90 5.96 6.50 5.07
C GLN A 90 6.92 6.43 3.87
N PRO A 91 8.26 6.39 4.02
CA PRO A 91 9.16 6.26 2.88
C PRO A 91 8.91 4.99 2.07
N SER A 92 8.81 3.84 2.74
CA SER A 92 8.55 2.56 2.08
C SER A 92 7.12 2.45 1.55
N PHE A 93 6.15 3.04 2.25
CA PHE A 93 4.75 3.05 1.82
C PHE A 93 4.60 3.87 0.53
N LEU A 94 5.13 5.09 0.46
CA LEU A 94 5.09 5.93 -0.73
C LEU A 94 5.71 5.24 -1.94
N GLN A 95 6.88 4.61 -1.75
CA GLN A 95 7.51 3.81 -2.80
C GLN A 95 6.62 2.64 -3.24
N SER A 96 6.00 1.92 -2.30
CA SER A 96 5.11 0.80 -2.65
C SER A 96 3.88 1.24 -3.45
N VAL A 97 3.28 2.40 -3.13
CA VAL A 97 2.16 2.97 -3.89
C VAL A 97 2.61 3.29 -5.31
N TYR A 98 3.78 3.91 -5.48
CA TYR A 98 4.33 4.20 -6.81
C TYR A 98 4.51 2.92 -7.65
N LEU A 99 5.02 1.86 -7.04
CA LEU A 99 5.24 0.58 -7.72
C LEU A 99 3.92 -0.11 -8.12
N GLU A 100 2.88 0.00 -7.29
CA GLU A 100 1.55 -0.50 -7.66
C GLU A 100 0.94 0.27 -8.83
N LEU A 101 1.17 1.58 -8.92
CA LEU A 101 0.78 2.37 -10.11
C LEU A 101 1.54 1.90 -11.35
N ALA A 102 2.86 1.70 -11.23
CA ALA A 102 3.73 1.30 -12.33
C ALA A 102 3.36 -0.06 -12.96
N LYS A 103 2.72 -0.95 -12.19
CA LYS A 103 2.21 -2.23 -12.71
C LYS A 103 1.04 -2.07 -13.68
N LYS A 104 0.24 -1.02 -13.50
CA LYS A 104 -1.05 -0.84 -14.18
C LYS A 104 -0.99 0.17 -15.31
N GLN A 105 -0.08 1.15 -15.20
CA GLN A 105 0.06 2.27 -16.12
C GLN A 105 1.46 2.87 -16.02
N ALA A 106 1.82 3.75 -16.96
CA ALA A 106 2.94 4.66 -16.73
C ALA A 106 2.63 5.56 -15.51
N PRO A 107 3.41 5.49 -14.42
CA PRO A 107 3.21 6.33 -13.26
C PRO A 107 3.65 7.77 -13.57
N PRO A 108 3.33 8.78 -12.74
CA PRO A 108 3.94 10.11 -12.84
C PRO A 108 5.47 10.04 -12.72
N TYR A 109 6.18 11.12 -13.06
CA TYR A 109 7.61 11.18 -12.77
C TYR A 109 7.82 11.15 -11.25
N TRP A 110 8.81 10.38 -10.79
CA TRP A 110 9.04 10.17 -9.36
C TRP A 110 9.17 11.47 -8.57
N ALA A 111 9.95 12.43 -9.08
CA ALA A 111 10.15 13.72 -8.41
C ALA A 111 8.83 14.49 -8.23
N GLU A 112 7.94 14.47 -9.22
CA GLU A 112 6.62 15.11 -9.15
C GLU A 112 5.70 14.37 -8.17
N PHE A 113 5.72 13.03 -8.21
CA PHE A 113 4.94 12.19 -7.31
C PHE A 113 5.34 12.42 -5.85
N LEU A 114 6.64 12.41 -5.55
CA LEU A 114 7.19 12.70 -4.23
C LEU A 114 6.84 14.11 -3.78
N GLN A 115 7.07 15.14 -4.61
CA GLN A 115 6.74 16.51 -4.23
C GLN A 115 5.25 16.69 -3.94
N SER A 116 4.38 16.08 -4.75
CA SER A 116 2.95 16.09 -4.49
C SER A 116 2.63 15.44 -3.16
N ALA A 117 3.20 14.26 -2.88
CA ALA A 117 2.97 13.53 -1.64
C ALA A 117 3.43 14.29 -0.39
N LEU A 118 4.60 14.91 -0.44
CA LEU A 118 5.11 15.75 0.66
C LEU A 118 4.24 16.99 0.90
N ARG A 119 3.69 17.58 -0.17
CA ARG A 119 2.84 18.77 -0.08
C ARG A 119 1.43 18.46 0.43
N THR A 120 0.84 17.36 -0.04
CA THR A 120 -0.57 17.06 0.23
C THR A 120 -0.77 16.09 1.40
N GLY A 121 0.27 15.37 1.82
CA GLY A 121 0.15 14.28 2.78
C GLY A 121 -0.52 13.03 2.20
N PHE A 122 -0.63 12.91 0.87
CA PHE A 122 -1.28 11.79 0.20
C PHE A 122 -0.41 11.12 -0.87
N ALA A 123 -0.45 9.79 -0.92
CA ALA A 123 0.11 8.98 -2.02
C ALA A 123 -1.04 8.35 -2.82
N ALA A 124 -1.30 8.85 -4.03
CA ALA A 124 -2.42 8.42 -4.86
C ALA A 124 -3.78 8.42 -4.10
N GLY A 125 -3.99 9.38 -3.21
CA GLY A 125 -5.21 9.49 -2.40
C GLY A 125 -5.22 8.71 -1.08
N LEU A 126 -4.19 7.92 -0.78
CA LEU A 126 -3.99 7.26 0.53
C LEU A 126 -3.22 8.18 1.48
N HIS A 127 -3.59 8.21 2.76
CA HIS A 127 -2.93 9.07 3.76
C HIS A 127 -1.48 8.63 4.04
N LEU A 128 -0.57 9.61 4.03
CA LEU A 128 0.78 9.51 4.61
C LEU A 128 0.83 10.15 6.01
N ASP A 129 -0.01 11.16 6.22
CA ASP A 129 -0.25 11.74 7.55
C ASP A 129 -1.26 10.87 8.32
N TYR A 130 -0.73 9.98 9.15
CA TYR A 130 -1.56 9.07 9.94
C TYR A 130 -2.33 9.77 11.07
N ALA A 131 -1.96 10.98 11.49
CA ALA A 131 -2.77 11.77 12.42
C ALA A 131 -4.08 12.24 11.76
N ALA A 132 -4.00 12.63 10.48
CA ALA A 132 -5.19 13.01 9.70
C ALA A 132 -6.11 11.80 9.42
N LEU A 133 -5.53 10.64 9.10
CA LEU A 133 -6.28 9.39 9.00
C LEU A 133 -6.97 9.07 10.32
N ASP A 134 -6.23 9.18 11.43
CA ASP A 134 -6.74 8.88 12.76
C ASP A 134 -7.93 9.74 13.17
N GLN A 135 -7.81 11.05 12.98
CA GLN A 135 -8.90 11.98 13.27
C GLN A 135 -10.19 11.57 12.55
N ARG A 136 -10.09 11.17 11.28
CA ARG A 136 -11.25 10.77 10.48
C ARG A 136 -11.86 9.45 10.96
N LEU A 137 -11.03 8.46 11.25
CA LEU A 137 -11.50 7.17 11.76
C LEU A 137 -12.15 7.33 13.14
N CYS A 138 -11.50 8.03 14.05
CA CYS A 138 -12.01 8.26 15.39
C CYS A 138 -13.30 9.09 15.39
N ALA A 139 -13.43 10.07 14.50
CA ALA A 139 -14.67 10.85 14.35
C ALA A 139 -15.87 10.00 13.93
N ALA A 140 -15.65 8.95 13.12
CA ALA A 140 -16.72 8.09 12.63
C ALA A 140 -17.00 6.89 13.55
N PHE A 141 -15.96 6.26 14.11
CA PHE A 141 -16.09 4.99 14.83
C PHE A 141 -15.90 5.12 16.35
N GLY A 142 -15.38 6.25 16.83
CA GLY A 142 -14.93 6.43 18.22
C GLY A 142 -13.49 5.96 18.43
N ALA A 143 -12.80 6.57 19.39
CA ALA A 143 -11.37 6.32 19.64
C ALA A 143 -11.07 4.88 20.11
N ASP A 144 -12.01 4.27 20.84
CA ASP A 144 -11.87 2.92 21.39
C ASP A 144 -11.97 1.83 20.32
N ALA A 145 -12.70 2.11 19.23
CA ALA A 145 -12.87 1.18 18.12
C ALA A 145 -11.63 1.10 17.21
N VAL A 146 -10.74 2.11 17.25
CA VAL A 146 -9.62 2.23 16.31
C VAL A 146 -8.32 1.76 16.96
N ARG A 147 -7.61 0.85 16.27
CA ARG A 147 -6.31 0.30 16.70
C ARG A 147 -5.31 0.33 15.57
N TYR A 148 -4.04 0.52 15.92
CA TYR A 148 -2.93 0.60 14.97
C TYR A 148 -1.94 -0.52 15.20
N VAL A 149 -1.42 -1.07 14.12
CA VAL A 149 -0.39 -2.11 14.14
C VAL A 149 0.76 -1.65 13.24
N ASP A 150 1.98 -1.66 13.77
CA ASP A 150 3.17 -1.41 12.97
C ASP A 150 3.49 -2.64 12.13
N TYR A 151 3.51 -2.46 10.81
CA TYR A 151 3.81 -3.52 9.85
C TYR A 151 5.21 -4.10 10.05
N ALA A 152 6.22 -3.27 10.33
CA ALA A 152 7.59 -3.74 10.47
C ALA A 152 7.73 -4.62 11.72
N ALA A 153 7.27 -4.14 12.87
CA ALA A 153 7.23 -4.94 14.10
C ALA A 153 6.38 -6.21 13.95
N ALA A 154 5.26 -6.15 13.22
CA ALA A 154 4.42 -7.32 12.98
C ALA A 154 5.11 -8.38 12.12
N ARG A 155 5.82 -7.94 11.07
CA ARG A 155 6.60 -8.80 10.17
C ARG A 155 7.79 -9.44 10.90
N ASP A 156 8.55 -8.66 11.66
CA ASP A 156 9.77 -9.13 12.31
C ASP A 156 9.46 -10.02 13.52
N GLY A 157 8.28 -9.83 14.14
CA GLY A 157 7.78 -10.63 15.25
C GLY A 157 7.12 -11.96 14.87
N GLY A 158 7.12 -12.36 13.59
CA GLY A 158 6.60 -13.63 13.12
C GLY A 158 5.59 -13.47 11.98
N ASP A 159 4.30 -13.44 12.32
CA ASP A 159 3.22 -13.44 11.34
C ASP A 159 2.31 -12.21 11.48
N ILE A 160 2.24 -11.42 10.41
CA ILE A 160 1.43 -10.21 10.29
C ILE A 160 -0.06 -10.52 10.52
N VAL A 161 -0.54 -11.67 10.05
CA VAL A 161 -1.95 -12.07 10.20
C VAL A 161 -2.27 -12.30 11.67
N GLU A 162 -1.38 -12.93 12.43
CA GLU A 162 -1.57 -13.15 13.87
C GLU A 162 -1.68 -11.82 14.62
N ARG A 163 -0.82 -10.85 14.30
CA ARG A 163 -0.85 -9.50 14.89
C ARG A 163 -2.11 -8.74 14.54
N LEU A 164 -2.56 -8.84 13.29
CA LEU A 164 -3.80 -8.22 12.84
C LEU A 164 -5.02 -8.83 13.54
N LEU A 165 -5.07 -10.17 13.67
CA LEU A 165 -6.13 -10.87 14.39
C LEU A 165 -6.15 -10.50 15.87
N GLN A 166 -4.97 -10.44 16.51
CA GLN A 166 -4.84 -10.00 17.89
C GLN A 166 -5.39 -8.57 18.07
N ALA A 167 -5.04 -7.64 17.17
CA ALA A 167 -5.54 -6.27 17.23
C ALA A 167 -7.05 -6.17 16.94
N ALA A 168 -7.59 -7.08 16.13
CA ALA A 168 -9.03 -7.23 15.94
C ALA A 168 -9.73 -7.94 17.11
N GLY A 169 -8.98 -8.44 18.11
CA GLY A 169 -9.44 -9.30 19.21
C GLY A 169 -10.00 -10.65 18.78
N CYS A 170 -9.57 -11.13 17.62
CA CYS A 170 -9.76 -12.50 17.21
C CYS A 170 -8.64 -13.38 17.79
N ASP A 171 -8.86 -14.70 17.80
CA ASP A 171 -7.83 -15.67 18.18
C ASP A 171 -6.62 -15.57 17.23
N PRO A 172 -5.43 -15.13 17.70
CA PRO A 172 -4.26 -14.99 16.84
C PRO A 172 -3.71 -16.34 16.37
N THR A 173 -4.07 -17.45 17.01
CA THR A 173 -3.60 -18.79 16.60
C THR A 173 -4.40 -19.39 15.45
N LEU A 174 -5.47 -18.72 15.02
CA LEU A 174 -6.37 -19.21 13.98
C LEU A 174 -5.68 -19.55 12.64
N PRO A 175 -4.72 -18.76 12.13
CA PRO A 175 -4.00 -19.11 10.90
C PRO A 175 -3.29 -20.47 11.02
N ARG A 176 -2.58 -20.71 12.12
CA ARG A 176 -1.92 -22.00 12.41
C ARG A 176 -2.92 -23.13 12.52
N LYS A 177 -4.03 -22.93 13.23
CA LYS A 177 -5.11 -23.93 13.38
C LYS A 177 -5.74 -24.32 12.04
N LEU A 178 -5.77 -23.38 11.09
CA LEU A 178 -6.28 -23.61 9.73
C LEU A 178 -5.21 -24.11 8.75
N GLY A 179 -3.98 -24.36 9.22
CA GLY A 179 -2.87 -24.76 8.35
C GLY A 179 -2.46 -23.67 7.35
N ILE A 180 -2.86 -22.42 7.58
CA ILE A 180 -2.42 -21.27 6.81
C ILE A 180 -0.99 -20.98 7.27
N GLY A 181 -0.01 -21.47 6.51
CA GLY A 181 1.40 -21.18 6.75
C GLY A 181 1.69 -19.69 6.58
N PRO A 182 2.88 -19.22 7.00
CA PRO A 182 3.26 -17.82 6.89
C PRO A 182 3.11 -17.38 5.43
N VAL A 183 2.14 -16.51 5.18
CA VAL A 183 1.90 -15.99 3.85
C VAL A 183 3.05 -15.04 3.56
N ARG A 184 3.97 -15.44 2.67
CA ARG A 184 4.88 -14.48 2.02
C ARG A 184 4.04 -13.63 1.07
N ALA A 185 3.24 -12.72 1.63
CA ALA A 185 2.30 -11.91 0.87
C ALA A 185 3.05 -10.74 0.23
N ASN A 186 2.87 -10.58 -1.09
CA ASN A 186 3.25 -9.41 -1.88
C ASN A 186 4.71 -8.94 -1.74
N VAL A 187 5.64 -9.68 -2.36
CA VAL A 187 6.96 -9.12 -2.66
C VAL A 187 6.77 -7.96 -3.65
N SER A 188 6.92 -6.72 -3.17
CA SER A 188 6.88 -5.55 -4.05
C SER A 188 7.93 -5.69 -5.15
N PRO A 189 7.66 -5.21 -6.38
CA PRO A 189 8.67 -5.17 -7.43
C PRO A 189 9.92 -4.44 -6.96
N GLU A 190 11.06 -4.81 -7.53
CA GLU A 190 12.31 -4.10 -7.28
C GLU A 190 12.19 -2.64 -7.72
N PRO A 191 12.41 -1.65 -6.82
CA PRO A 191 12.07 -0.26 -7.09
C PRO A 191 12.70 0.33 -8.36
N LEU A 192 14.03 0.23 -8.50
CA LEU A 192 14.71 0.80 -9.66
C LEU A 192 14.36 0.09 -10.96
N VAL A 193 14.09 -1.23 -10.92
CA VAL A 193 13.64 -1.96 -12.12
C VAL A 193 12.33 -1.39 -12.63
N ALA A 194 11.34 -1.24 -11.75
CA ALA A 194 10.05 -0.70 -12.11
C ALA A 194 10.16 0.75 -12.61
N TRP A 195 10.98 1.59 -11.96
CA TRP A 195 11.18 2.98 -12.38
C TRP A 195 11.88 3.10 -13.74
N VAL A 196 13.01 2.42 -13.95
CA VAL A 196 13.73 2.45 -15.23
C VAL A 196 12.82 1.93 -16.35
N ALA A 197 12.18 0.78 -16.15
CA ALA A 197 11.28 0.21 -17.15
C ALA A 197 10.11 1.16 -17.45
N SER A 198 9.54 1.80 -16.42
CA SER A 198 8.47 2.79 -16.59
C SER A 198 8.91 4.05 -17.32
N MET A 199 10.18 4.45 -17.25
CA MET A 199 10.67 5.59 -18.04
C MET A 199 10.82 5.24 -19.51
N VAL A 200 11.24 4.02 -19.80
CA VAL A 200 11.43 3.53 -21.17
C VAL A 200 10.10 3.23 -21.87
N ALA A 201 9.15 2.64 -21.16
CA ALA A 201 7.88 2.17 -21.72
C ALA A 201 6.82 3.26 -21.94
N ARG A 202 7.10 4.53 -21.56
CA ARG A 202 6.08 5.58 -21.68
C ARG A 202 5.58 5.72 -23.13
N PRO A 203 4.27 5.97 -23.32
CA PRO A 203 3.23 6.24 -22.31
C PRO A 203 2.57 5.00 -21.70
N GLU A 204 2.91 3.79 -22.13
CA GLU A 204 2.31 2.56 -21.63
C GLU A 204 2.95 2.02 -20.34
N ALA A 205 2.33 0.99 -19.76
CA ALA A 205 2.94 0.20 -18.70
C ALA A 205 4.07 -0.67 -19.27
N ALA A 206 5.13 -0.87 -18.49
CA ALA A 206 6.25 -1.72 -18.90
C ALA A 206 5.82 -3.19 -19.04
N CYS A 207 6.16 -3.81 -20.18
CA CYS A 207 5.94 -5.24 -20.39
C CYS A 207 6.94 -6.10 -19.57
N ALA A 208 6.61 -7.38 -19.41
CA ALA A 208 7.43 -8.34 -18.66
C ALA A 208 8.87 -8.46 -19.19
N ASP A 209 9.04 -8.48 -20.51
CA ASP A 209 10.35 -8.63 -21.16
C ASP A 209 11.25 -7.42 -20.88
N LEU A 210 10.69 -6.21 -20.89
CA LEU A 210 11.42 -5.00 -20.54
C LEU A 210 11.83 -5.01 -19.07
N LEU A 211 10.92 -5.39 -18.17
CA LEU A 211 11.23 -5.52 -16.74
C LEU A 211 12.37 -6.52 -16.50
N GLN A 212 12.37 -7.65 -17.22
CA GLN A 212 13.43 -8.65 -17.12
C GLN A 212 14.76 -8.15 -17.69
N THR A 213 14.72 -7.46 -18.83
CA THR A 213 15.91 -6.85 -19.45
C THR A 213 16.54 -5.81 -18.52
N VAL A 214 15.74 -4.90 -17.98
CA VAL A 214 16.18 -3.89 -17.01
C VAL A 214 16.78 -4.54 -15.77
N ARG A 215 16.13 -5.58 -15.21
CA ARG A 215 16.63 -6.31 -14.06
C ARG A 215 18.00 -6.93 -14.32
N ALA A 216 18.19 -7.58 -15.47
CA ALA A 216 19.46 -8.20 -15.82
C ALA A 216 20.58 -7.15 -15.92
N VAL A 217 20.32 -6.01 -16.57
CA VAL A 217 21.30 -4.93 -16.71
C VAL A 217 21.62 -4.29 -15.35
N LEU A 218 20.61 -4.10 -14.50
CA LEU A 218 20.80 -3.56 -13.16
C LEU A 218 21.64 -4.49 -12.29
N GLN A 219 21.37 -5.79 -12.30
CA GLN A 219 22.15 -6.78 -11.54
C GLN A 219 23.61 -6.88 -11.99
N ALA A 220 23.89 -6.64 -13.27
CA ALA A 220 25.24 -6.60 -13.82
C ALA A 220 25.98 -5.28 -13.55
N ALA A 221 25.27 -4.22 -13.14
CA ALA A 221 25.87 -2.92 -12.90
C ALA A 221 26.67 -2.89 -11.59
N PRO A 222 27.89 -2.31 -11.57
CA PRO A 222 28.68 -2.18 -10.35
C PRO A 222 27.91 -1.47 -9.24
N GLY A 223 27.93 -2.02 -8.02
CA GLY A 223 27.27 -1.42 -6.85
C GLY A 223 25.75 -1.61 -6.79
N CYS A 224 25.15 -2.35 -7.72
CA CYS A 224 23.71 -2.64 -7.78
C CYS A 224 23.33 -4.01 -7.19
N ASN A 225 24.20 -4.61 -6.36
CA ASN A 225 23.97 -5.88 -5.66
C ASN A 225 23.30 -5.71 -4.27
N ARG A 226 22.69 -4.55 -4.03
CA ARG A 226 22.07 -4.14 -2.76
C ARG A 226 20.59 -3.85 -2.98
N PRO A 227 19.77 -3.75 -1.92
CA PRO A 227 18.41 -3.22 -2.04
C PRO A 227 18.40 -1.90 -2.83
N THR A 228 17.36 -1.65 -3.60
CA THR A 228 17.28 -0.44 -4.44
C THR A 228 16.20 0.51 -3.94
N THR A 229 16.34 1.79 -4.25
CA THR A 229 15.43 2.84 -3.80
C THR A 229 15.21 3.90 -4.89
N LEU A 230 13.98 4.44 -4.95
CA LEU A 230 13.64 5.50 -5.92
C LEU A 230 14.17 6.86 -5.51
N TYR A 231 14.47 7.04 -4.23
CA TYR A 231 14.94 8.30 -3.66
C TYR A 231 16.39 8.57 -4.07
N THR A 232 16.71 9.83 -4.34
CA THR A 232 18.07 10.35 -4.13
C THR A 232 18.32 10.58 -2.64
N GLU A 233 19.56 10.91 -2.25
CA GLU A 233 19.90 11.26 -0.87
C GLU A 233 19.02 12.38 -0.31
N ALA A 234 18.99 13.52 -1.01
CA ALA A 234 18.24 14.69 -0.59
C ALA A 234 16.71 14.48 -0.66
N GLU A 235 16.22 13.58 -1.51
CA GLU A 235 14.81 13.19 -1.52
C GLU A 235 14.46 12.33 -0.32
N GLU A 236 15.32 11.39 0.05
CA GLU A 236 15.17 10.52 1.21
C GLU A 236 15.15 11.37 2.49
N GLU A 237 16.16 12.21 2.72
CA GLU A 237 16.23 13.08 3.90
C GLU A 237 14.96 13.92 4.09
N ARG A 238 14.48 14.57 3.02
CA ARG A 238 13.24 15.36 3.06
C ARG A 238 12.01 14.53 3.40
N MET A 239 11.91 13.33 2.85
CA MET A 239 10.82 12.39 3.16
C MET A 239 10.86 11.98 4.64
N TYR A 240 12.05 11.71 5.16
CA TYR A 240 12.25 11.34 6.55
C TYR A 240 11.92 12.47 7.52
N ASP A 241 12.34 13.70 7.22
CA ASP A 241 12.03 14.86 8.06
C ASP A 241 10.51 15.11 8.13
N ASN A 242 9.81 14.97 7.00
CA ASN A 242 8.34 15.05 7.00
C ASN A 242 7.70 13.89 7.76
N ALA A 243 8.18 12.66 7.56
CA ALA A 243 7.65 11.48 8.25
C ALA A 243 7.81 11.59 9.77
N ARG A 244 8.95 12.09 10.27
CA ARG A 244 9.15 12.34 11.71
C ARG A 244 8.11 13.31 12.25
N ARG A 245 7.90 14.45 11.58
CA ARG A 245 6.91 15.46 12.00
C ARG A 245 5.49 14.90 12.01
N TRP A 246 5.10 14.13 10.99
CA TRP A 246 3.79 13.48 10.96
C TRP A 246 3.64 12.43 12.07
N ASN A 247 4.70 11.66 12.34
CA ASN A 247 4.70 10.62 13.35
C ASN A 247 4.67 11.18 14.78
N GLU A 248 5.36 12.30 15.05
CA GLU A 248 5.29 13.00 16.33
C GLU A 248 3.84 13.39 16.66
N ASN A 249 3.16 14.08 15.74
CA ASN A 249 1.75 14.44 15.89
C ASN A 249 0.86 13.20 16.07
N PHE A 250 1.11 12.13 15.30
CA PHE A 250 0.35 10.90 15.43
C PHE A 250 0.57 10.19 16.78
N HIS A 251 1.81 10.16 17.28
CA HIS A 251 2.15 9.57 18.58
C HIS A 251 1.53 10.34 19.73
N ASP A 252 1.57 11.68 19.71
CA ASP A 252 0.93 12.52 20.73
C ASP A 252 -0.57 12.22 20.86
N ARG A 253 -1.25 12.01 19.72
CA ARG A 253 -2.67 11.64 19.70
C ARG A 253 -2.94 10.22 20.20
N LEU A 254 -1.98 9.31 20.07
CA LEU A 254 -2.12 7.92 20.48
C LEU A 254 -1.74 7.66 21.94
N ALA A 255 -0.92 8.53 22.53
CA ALA A 255 -0.32 8.33 23.86
C ALA A 255 -1.34 7.96 24.93
N THR A 256 -2.56 8.50 24.86
CA THR A 256 -3.62 8.30 25.86
C THR A 256 -4.42 7.00 25.70
N ARG A 257 -4.39 6.33 24.54
CA ARG A 257 -5.27 5.19 24.23
C ARG A 257 -4.57 3.96 23.67
N GLN A 258 -3.34 4.09 23.19
CA GLN A 258 -2.52 2.96 22.77
C GLN A 258 -1.07 3.18 23.22
N SER A 259 -0.89 3.36 24.53
CA SER A 259 0.42 3.58 25.16
C SER A 259 1.38 2.44 24.78
N GLY A 260 2.52 2.79 24.20
CA GLY A 260 3.53 1.83 23.73
C GLY A 260 3.45 1.50 22.23
N PHE A 261 2.47 2.03 21.50
CA PHE A 261 2.56 2.03 20.04
C PHE A 261 3.65 2.99 19.57
N ALA A 262 4.53 2.48 18.73
CA ALA A 262 5.49 3.27 17.97
C ALA A 262 5.49 2.76 16.52
N LEU A 263 5.45 3.69 15.58
CA LEU A 263 5.60 3.34 14.17
C LEU A 263 7.10 3.22 13.89
N SER A 264 7.54 2.05 13.42
CA SER A 264 8.92 1.87 13.01
C SER A 264 9.25 2.80 11.85
N LEU A 265 10.33 3.56 11.99
CA LEU A 265 10.89 4.41 10.93
C LEU A 265 12.39 4.08 10.84
N PRO A 266 12.83 3.28 9.86
CA PRO A 266 14.24 2.91 9.74
C PRO A 266 15.10 4.14 9.50
N PRO A 267 16.35 4.25 9.98
CA PRO A 267 17.17 5.44 9.74
C PRO A 267 17.40 5.69 8.24
N PRO A 268 17.50 6.96 7.80
CA PRO A 268 17.87 7.30 6.43
C PRO A 268 19.30 6.83 6.11
N GLY A 269 19.64 6.73 4.83
CA GLY A 269 21.02 6.42 4.42
C GLY A 269 21.38 4.94 4.51
N GLY A 270 20.38 4.05 4.46
CA GLY A 270 20.63 2.61 4.31
C GLY A 270 21.49 2.30 3.08
N ALA A 271 22.23 1.19 3.11
CA ALA A 271 23.06 0.74 2.00
C ALA A 271 22.18 0.26 0.82
N ALA A 272 21.62 1.21 0.08
CA ALA A 272 20.74 0.98 -1.06
C ALA A 272 21.28 1.67 -2.31
N THR A 273 21.10 1.04 -3.47
CA THR A 273 21.35 1.67 -4.76
C THR A 273 20.26 2.69 -5.04
N ARG A 274 20.65 3.95 -5.24
CA ARG A 274 19.74 5.08 -5.45
C ARG A 274 19.57 5.40 -6.93
N ARG A 275 18.43 6.00 -7.27
CA ARG A 275 18.07 6.40 -8.64
C ARG A 275 19.13 7.24 -9.35
N ASP A 276 19.71 8.20 -8.65
CA ASP A 276 20.73 9.12 -9.14
C ASP A 276 22.12 8.49 -9.31
N THR A 277 22.33 7.27 -8.83
CA THR A 277 23.59 6.53 -9.05
C THR A 277 23.63 5.82 -10.42
N LEU A 278 22.50 5.77 -11.13
CA LEU A 278 22.40 5.18 -12.48
C LEU A 278 22.97 6.12 -13.54
N GLY A 279 24.30 6.06 -13.71
CA GLY A 279 25.05 6.89 -14.66
C GLY A 279 24.99 6.45 -16.13
N PRO A 280 25.69 7.16 -17.03
CA PRO A 280 25.63 6.91 -18.48
C PRO A 280 25.96 5.48 -18.90
N ALA A 281 26.89 4.82 -18.21
CA ALA A 281 27.28 3.44 -18.51
C ALA A 281 26.11 2.45 -18.37
N PHE A 282 25.26 2.63 -17.35
CA PHE A 282 24.06 1.82 -17.17
C PHE A 282 23.07 2.01 -18.33
N TRP A 283 22.81 3.27 -18.71
CA TRP A 283 21.88 3.59 -19.81
C TRP A 283 22.35 3.06 -21.17
N ILE A 284 23.65 3.15 -21.44
CA ILE A 284 24.25 2.57 -22.66
C ILE A 284 24.11 1.05 -22.66
N ALA A 285 24.36 0.38 -21.54
CA ALA A 285 24.20 -1.06 -21.41
C ALA A 285 22.75 -1.49 -21.63
N LEU A 286 21.79 -0.75 -21.06
CA LEU A 286 20.37 -1.00 -21.25
C LEU A 286 19.95 -0.85 -22.71
N ALA A 287 20.37 0.23 -23.38
CA ALA A 287 20.06 0.46 -24.79
C ALA A 287 20.59 -0.67 -25.69
N ARG A 288 21.80 -1.17 -25.41
CA ARG A 288 22.39 -2.32 -26.13
C ARG A 288 21.58 -3.59 -25.91
N ALA A 289 21.24 -3.89 -24.65
CA ALA A 289 20.45 -5.07 -24.31
C ALA A 289 19.07 -5.06 -24.98
N MET A 290 18.39 -3.91 -25.00
CA MET A 290 17.10 -3.75 -25.68
C MET A 290 17.19 -3.97 -27.19
N ARG A 291 18.28 -3.52 -27.84
CA ARG A 291 18.50 -3.76 -29.27
C ARG A 291 18.73 -5.25 -29.57
N GLU A 292 19.43 -5.95 -28.68
CA GLU A 292 19.74 -7.38 -28.81
C GLU A 292 18.52 -8.28 -28.60
N THR A 293 17.50 -7.81 -27.87
CA THR A 293 16.24 -8.54 -27.65
C THR A 293 15.17 -8.27 -28.72
N GLN A 294 15.34 -7.27 -29.60
CA GLN A 294 14.43 -7.06 -30.74
C GLN A 294 14.57 -8.16 -31.81
N PRO A 295 13.48 -8.65 -32.42
CA PRO A 295 13.54 -9.60 -33.54
C PRO A 295 14.42 -9.09 -34.68
N ALA A 296 15.14 -9.98 -35.37
CA ALA A 296 16.07 -9.62 -36.45
C ALA A 296 15.41 -8.82 -37.59
N GLU A 297 14.12 -9.04 -37.83
CA GLU A 297 13.33 -8.35 -38.86
C GLU A 297 13.14 -6.84 -38.58
N THR A 298 13.19 -6.41 -37.32
CA THR A 298 13.08 -4.98 -36.95
C THR A 298 14.43 -4.26 -36.96
N ARG A 299 15.55 -4.99 -36.94
CA ARG A 299 16.92 -4.40 -36.87
C ARG A 299 17.44 -3.88 -38.22
N LEU A 300 16.85 -4.29 -39.33
CA LEU A 300 17.30 -3.96 -40.69
C LEU A 300 16.52 -2.79 -41.34
N ALA A 301 15.58 -2.19 -40.62
CA ALA A 301 14.71 -1.13 -41.12
C ALA A 301 15.06 0.29 -40.60
N GLY A 302 16.19 0.46 -39.92
CA GLY A 302 16.62 1.73 -39.31
C GLY A 302 18.05 2.11 -39.63
#